data_AF-A0A964I9N3-F1
#
_entry.id   AF-A0A964I9N3-F1
#
_cell.length_a   1.000
_cell.length_b   1.000
_cell.length_c   1.000
_cell.angle_alpha   90.00
_cell.angle_beta   90.00
_cell.angle_gamma   90.00
#
_symmetry.space_group_name_H-M   'P 1'
#
loop_
_entity.id
_entity.type
_entity.pdbx_description
1 polymer ?
#
loop_
_entity_poly.entity_id
_entity_poly.type
_entity_poly.pdbx_seq_one_letter_code
_entity_poly.pdbx_strand_id
1 'polypeptide(L)'
;MGFRLSAILVAGPCRARAQRVVDALSAQTALLSIEIIVVDLVAESVPRLTAGEEATLVYVPMPGLARWGKARAEGARVARAPIVAFIEDH
;
A
#
# COMPACT_ATOMS: atom_id res chain seq x y z
N MET A 1 11.36 12.25 -12.94
CA MET A 1 9.92 12.01 -13.21
C MET A 1 9.25 11.71 -11.89
N GLY A 2 8.10 12.32 -11.59
CA GLY A 2 7.37 12.09 -10.34
C GLY A 2 6.26 11.05 -10.50
N PHE A 3 5.73 10.55 -9.39
CA PHE A 3 4.58 9.64 -9.39
C PHE A 3 3.32 10.34 -9.93
N ARG A 4 2.52 9.60 -10.71
CA ARG A 4 1.20 10.06 -11.18
C ARG A 4 0.06 9.52 -10.32
N LEU A 5 0.27 8.38 -9.67
CA LEU A 5 -0.71 7.70 -8.83
C LEU A 5 -0.05 7.18 -7.54
N SER A 6 -0.67 7.46 -6.39
CA SER A 6 -0.37 6.78 -5.13
C SER A 6 -1.49 5.77 -4.87
N ALA A 7 -1.16 4.48 -4.97
CA ALA A 7 -2.08 3.38 -4.70
C ALA A 7 -1.98 2.99 -3.21
N ILE A 8 -3.02 3.28 -2.44
CA ILE A 8 -3.07 3.02 -1.00
C ILE A 8 -3.79 1.69 -0.76
N LEU A 9 -3.07 0.75 -0.18
CA LEU A 9 -3.59 -0.52 0.32
C LEU A 9 -3.53 -0.52 1.85
N VAL A 10 -4.68 -0.72 2.50
CA VAL A 10 -4.73 -0.97 3.95
C VAL A 10 -4.65 -2.48 4.17
N ALA A 11 -3.55 -2.95 4.74
CA ALA A 11 -3.27 -4.37 4.90
C ALA A 11 -3.62 -4.85 6.32
N GLY A 12 -4.56 -5.79 6.40
CA GLY A 12 -4.96 -6.46 7.64
C GLY A 12 -4.37 -7.87 7.79
N PRO A 13 -5.00 -8.73 8.61
CA PRO A 13 -4.56 -10.12 8.83
C PRO A 13 -4.57 -11.01 7.59
N CYS A 14 -5.37 -10.68 6.57
CA CYS A 14 -5.46 -11.44 5.32
C CYS A 14 -4.26 -11.21 4.39
N ARG A 15 -3.05 -11.51 4.85
CA ARG A 15 -1.77 -11.17 4.16
C ARG A 15 -1.70 -11.65 2.72
N ALA A 16 -2.20 -12.85 2.44
CA ALA A 16 -2.19 -13.39 1.08
C ALA A 16 -3.04 -12.55 0.09
N ARG A 17 -4.15 -11.96 0.55
CA ARG A 17 -4.98 -11.06 -0.26
C ARG A 17 -4.25 -9.76 -0.55
N ALA A 18 -3.69 -9.14 0.49
CA ALA A 18 -2.92 -7.93 0.37
C ALA A 18 -1.67 -8.12 -0.51
N GLN A 19 -0.97 -9.25 -0.39
CA GLN A 19 0.18 -9.59 -1.24
C GLN A 19 -0.21 -9.67 -2.70
N ARG A 20 -1.33 -10.34 -3.05
CA ARG A 20 -1.81 -10.39 -4.44
C ARG A 20 -2.08 -9.01 -5.04
N VAL A 21 -2.57 -8.06 -4.24
CA VAL A 21 -2.73 -6.67 -4.70
C VAL A 21 -1.39 -6.01 -4.99
N VAL A 22 -0.40 -6.18 -4.09
CA VAL A 22 0.95 -5.64 -4.31
C VAL A 22 1.59 -6.27 -5.55
N ASP A 23 1.44 -7.58 -5.76
CA ASP A 23 1.93 -8.28 -6.94
C ASP A 23 1.27 -7.76 -8.22
N ALA A 24 -0.06 -7.57 -8.20
CA ALA A 24 -0.81 -7.04 -9.34
C ALA A 24 -0.42 -5.59 -9.68
N LEU A 25 -0.20 -4.74 -8.67
CA LEU A 25 0.30 -3.37 -8.86
C LEU A 25 1.74 -3.38 -9.38
N SER A 26 2.58 -4.29 -8.90
CA SER A 26 3.97 -4.47 -9.35
C SER A 26 4.06 -4.94 -10.80
N ALA A 27 3.06 -5.68 -11.30
CA ALA A 27 3.00 -6.16 -12.68
C ALA A 27 2.48 -5.12 -13.69
N GLN A 28 2.09 -3.91 -13.25
CA GLN A 28 1.54 -2.91 -14.16
C GLN A 28 2.61 -2.32 -15.08
N THR A 29 2.27 -2.11 -16.35
CA THR A 29 3.15 -1.40 -17.32
C THR A 29 3.46 0.04 -16.89
N ALA A 30 2.66 0.60 -15.99
CA ALA A 30 2.84 1.93 -15.41
C ALA A 30 3.61 1.95 -14.07
N LEU A 31 4.24 0.83 -13.66
CA LEU A 31 4.90 0.67 -12.34
C LEU A 31 5.75 1.89 -11.93
N LEU A 32 6.61 2.38 -12.83
CA LEU A 32 7.52 3.50 -12.55
C LEU A 32 6.81 4.85 -12.32
N SER A 33 5.51 4.92 -12.62
CA SER A 33 4.66 6.09 -12.35
C SER A 33 3.71 5.89 -11.16
N ILE A 34 3.80 4.74 -10.48
CA ILE A 34 2.97 4.36 -9.34
C ILE A 34 3.83 4.29 -8.08
N GLU A 35 3.33 4.92 -7.02
CA GLU A 35 3.81 4.70 -5.66
C GLU A 35 2.81 3.79 -4.95
N ILE A 36 3.29 2.65 -4.41
CA ILE A 36 2.46 1.71 -3.66
C ILE A 36 2.63 2.03 -2.17
N ILE A 37 1.55 2.38 -1.49
CA ILE A 37 1.56 2.73 -0.07
C ILE A 37 0.79 1.66 0.69
N VAL A 38 1.50 0.89 1.51
CA VAL A 38 0.91 -0.13 2.38
C VAL A 38 0.79 0.43 3.78
N VAL A 39 -0.45 0.62 4.23
CA VAL A 39 -0.76 0.95 5.63
C VAL A 39 -1.01 -0.35 6.36
N ASP A 40 -0.06 -0.77 7.20
CA ASP A 40 -0.09 -2.09 7.82
C ASP A 40 -0.70 -2.07 9.22
N LEU A 41 -1.81 -2.80 9.40
CA LEU A 41 -2.58 -2.82 10.65
C LEU A 41 -2.15 -3.95 11.60
N VAL A 42 -1.36 -4.90 11.12
CA VAL A 42 -0.92 -6.03 11.96
C VAL A 42 0.28 -5.67 12.82
N ALA A 43 0.57 -6.51 13.82
CA ALA A 43 1.74 -6.34 14.67
C ALA A 43 3.03 -6.41 13.86
N GLU A 44 4.07 -5.71 14.32
CA GLU A 44 5.39 -5.68 13.63
C GLU A 44 6.09 -7.04 13.55
N SER A 45 5.69 -8.01 14.39
CA SER A 45 6.17 -9.39 14.32
C SER A 45 5.66 -10.15 13.10
N VAL A 46 4.62 -9.66 12.43
CA VAL A 46 4.07 -10.29 11.21
C VAL A 46 4.91 -9.85 10.01
N PRO A 47 5.32 -10.77 9.12
CA PRO A 47 6.10 -10.43 7.94
C PRO A 47 5.44 -9.36 7.07
N ARG A 48 6.26 -8.41 6.60
CA ARG A 48 5.85 -7.36 5.67
C ARG A 48 5.49 -7.94 4.31
N LEU A 49 4.63 -7.21 3.59
CA LEU A 49 4.39 -7.47 2.18
C LEU A 49 5.64 -7.12 1.37
N THR A 50 5.88 -7.85 0.29
CA THR A 50 7.04 -7.65 -0.59
C THR A 50 6.60 -7.13 -1.94
N ALA A 51 7.44 -6.35 -2.60
CA ALA A 51 7.25 -5.92 -3.99
C ALA A 51 8.53 -6.22 -4.79
N GLY A 52 8.44 -6.21 -6.12
CA GLY A 52 9.62 -6.36 -6.98
C GLY A 52 10.60 -5.20 -6.82
N GLU A 53 11.87 -5.39 -7.19
CA GLU A 53 12.95 -4.41 -6.97
C GLU A 53 12.68 -3.04 -7.61
N GLU A 54 11.95 -2.99 -8.73
CA GLU A 54 11.61 -1.75 -9.43
C GLU A 54 10.41 -1.00 -8.81
N ALA A 55 9.65 -1.65 -7.92
CA ALA A 55 8.45 -1.08 -7.33
C ALA A 55 8.83 -0.12 -6.19
N THR A 56 8.25 1.09 -6.19
CA THR A 56 8.33 1.97 -5.03
C THR A 56 7.26 1.59 -4.02
N LEU A 57 7.67 0.87 -2.97
CA LEU A 57 6.83 0.48 -1.84
C LEU A 57 7.11 1.35 -0.61
N VAL A 58 6.10 2.11 -0.18
CA VAL A 58 6.12 2.88 1.07
C VAL A 58 5.34 2.11 2.13
N TYR A 59 6.02 1.75 3.21
CA TYR A 59 5.44 0.99 4.31
C TYR A 59 5.11 1.90 5.49
N VAL A 60 3.84 1.92 5.92
CA VAL A 60 3.35 2.75 7.02
C VAL A 60 2.80 1.83 8.13
N PRO A 61 3.57 1.52 9.18
CA PRO A 61 3.08 0.69 10.27
C PRO A 61 2.05 1.46 11.12
N MET A 62 0.88 0.86 11.31
CA MET A 62 -0.20 1.35 12.17
C MET A 62 -0.83 0.19 12.98
N PRO A 63 -0.04 -0.52 13.80
CA PRO A 63 -0.53 -1.69 14.53
C PRO A 63 -1.69 -1.33 15.46
N GLY A 64 -2.65 -2.25 15.59
CA GLY A 64 -3.72 -2.15 16.60
C GLY A 64 -4.84 -1.16 16.27
N LEU A 65 -4.91 -0.64 15.04
CA LEU A 65 -5.98 0.27 14.65
C LEU A 65 -7.22 -0.47 14.14
N ALA A 66 -8.33 -0.39 14.88
CA ALA A 66 -9.64 -0.92 14.47
C ALA A 66 -10.42 0.01 13.51
N ARG A 67 -9.80 1.07 12.96
CA ARG A 67 -10.51 2.12 12.20
C ARG A 67 -9.90 2.35 10.82
N TRP A 68 -10.42 1.63 9.82
CA TRP A 68 -10.06 1.73 8.39
C TRP A 68 -9.99 3.16 7.85
N GLY A 69 -10.90 4.06 8.27
CA GLY A 69 -10.88 5.45 7.83
C GLY A 69 -9.62 6.23 8.24
N LYS A 70 -9.09 5.97 9.45
CA LYS A 70 -7.83 6.59 9.91
C LYS A 70 -6.63 6.04 9.14
N ALA A 71 -6.63 4.75 8.85
CA ALA A 71 -5.58 4.12 8.04
C ALA A 71 -5.54 4.71 6.62
N ARG A 72 -6.71 4.89 5.99
CA ARG A 72 -6.83 5.55 4.68
C ARG A 72 -6.33 7.00 4.73
N ALA A 73 -6.71 7.76 5.75
CA ALA A 73 -6.25 9.14 5.92
C ALA A 73 -4.72 9.22 6.07
N GLU A 74 -4.12 8.29 6.83
CA GLU A 74 -2.67 8.26 7.01
C GLU A 74 -1.94 7.89 5.72
N GLY A 75 -2.46 6.91 4.96
CA GLY A 75 -1.93 6.59 3.64
C GLY A 75 -1.98 7.80 2.69
N ALA A 76 -3.08 8.56 2.72
CA ALA A 76 -3.23 9.76 1.91
C ALA A 76 -2.30 10.89 2.36
N ARG A 77 -2.04 11.01 3.67
CA ARG A 77 -1.12 12.00 4.25
C ARG A 77 0.31 11.83 3.76
N VAL A 78 0.76 10.59 3.54
CA VAL A 78 2.12 10.29 3.06
C VAL A 78 2.23 10.17 1.53
N ALA A 79 1.10 10.25 0.81
CA ALA A 79 1.08 10.15 -0.64
C ALA A 79 1.83 11.30 -1.29
N ARG A 80 2.66 11.00 -2.30
CA ARG A 80 3.43 12.00 -3.05
C ARG A 80 2.87 12.28 -4.44
N ALA A 81 1.97 11.45 -4.95
CA ALA A 81 1.34 11.65 -6.25
C ALA A 81 0.16 12.63 -6.18
N PRO A 82 -0.19 13.30 -7.29
CA PRO A 82 -1.36 14.19 -7.34
C PRO A 82 -2.71 13.44 -7.30
N ILE A 83 -2.71 12.14 -7.61
CA ILE A 83 -3.92 11.29 -7.62
C ILE A 83 -3.71 10.17 -6.61
N VAL A 84 -4.74 9.93 -5.79
CA VAL A 84 -4.78 8.86 -4.80
C VAL A 84 -5.87 7.87 -5.18
N ALA A 85 -5.53 6.58 -5.21
CA ALA A 85 -6.51 5.49 -5.33
C ALA A 85 -6.46 4.61 -4.08
N PHE A 86 -7.62 4.39 -3.46
CA PHE A 86 -7.76 3.39 -2.41
C PHE A 86 -8.04 2.03 -3.04
N ILE A 87 -7.15 1.08 -2.82
CA ILE A 87 -7.27 -0.28 -3.34
C ILE A 87 -7.73 -1.19 -2.21
N GLU A 88 -8.78 -1.95 -2.48
CA GLU A 88 -9.27 -2.97 -1.55
C GLU A 88 -8.72 -4.34 -1.94
N ASP A 89 -8.62 -5.24 -0.96
CA ASP A 89 -7.98 -6.54 -1.10
C ASP A 89 -8.96 -7.66 -1.49
N HIS A 90 -10.16 -7.32 -1.95
CA HIS A 90 -11.27 -8.24 -2.22
C HIS A 90 -11.38 -8.63 -3.70
#